data_AF-A0A6P8I194-F1
#
_entry.id   AF-A0A6P8I194-F1
#
_cell.length_a   1.000
_cell.length_b   1.000
_cell.length_c   1.000
_cell.angle_alpha   90.00
_cell.angle_beta   90.00
_cell.angle_gamma   90.00
#
_symmetry.space_group_name_H-M   'P 1'
#
loop_
_entity.id
_entity.type
_entity.pdbx_description
1 polymer ?
#
loop_
_entity_poly.entity_id
_entity_poly.type
_entity_poly.pdbx_seq_one_letter_code
_entity_poly.pdbx_strand_id
1 'polypeptide(L)'
;MFFYIFTFSVLILSAFFSFVFLKIRRSKLTKNVCIVVLGDVGRSPRMQNHTLCCVKAGLNVHLVGFGGSKLITELQDHRNVSLVILGDFPKSLTRLPRMLYYGVKAVYQFCQLFIVLFSCALNSSHLIVQNPPAIPTLAVAWVTCILCNCKLVIDWHNYGYTILALGLRNPQHMLLKIAKWYEHGFGRLSSYNFCVTQAMKEDLLQNWQIRADTLYDRPPERFQTADIETKHNLFLKLCKDYPCFGQTQRLPEFATKVVEEVTAFTVKNSKGMVYNRDDRPALLVSSTSWTEDEDFSVLLEALEDYEESASKESSGFPKIVCAITGKGPLKEYYKSIIATKNFKFVSICTPWLEPDDYPRLLGSADVGVCLHKSSSGLDLPMKVVDMFG
;
A
#
# COMPACT_ATOMS: atom_id res chain seq x y z
N MET A 1 0.83 56.83 -6.36
CA MET A 1 1.48 55.59 -5.85
C MET A 1 0.65 54.34 -6.16
N PHE A 2 -0.64 54.29 -5.79
CA PHE A 2 -1.53 53.14 -6.05
C PHE A 2 -1.67 52.76 -7.54
N PHE A 3 -1.80 53.75 -8.42
CA PHE A 3 -1.92 53.52 -9.88
C PHE A 3 -0.65 52.93 -10.51
N TYR A 4 0.53 53.32 -10.02
CA TYR A 4 1.81 52.76 -10.47
C TYR A 4 2.04 51.33 -9.98
N ILE A 5 1.60 51.01 -8.77
CA ILE A 5 1.64 49.64 -8.24
C ILE A 5 0.66 48.74 -9.01
N PHE A 6 -0.54 49.26 -9.33
CA PHE A 6 -1.54 48.52 -10.13
C PHE A 6 -1.08 48.28 -11.57
N THR A 7 -0.54 49.29 -12.25
CA THR A 7 -0.04 49.14 -13.62
C THR A 7 1.19 48.26 -13.70
N PHE A 8 2.11 48.35 -12.73
CA PHE A 8 3.28 47.48 -12.64
C PHE A 8 2.91 46.02 -12.34
N SER A 9 1.94 45.78 -11.46
CA SER A 9 1.43 44.42 -11.19
C SER A 9 0.71 43.83 -12.40
N VAL A 10 -0.08 44.62 -13.15
CA VAL A 10 -0.70 44.19 -14.41
C VAL A 10 0.35 43.87 -15.48
N LEU A 11 1.45 44.63 -15.57
CA LEU A 11 2.56 44.36 -16.50
C LEU A 11 3.35 43.10 -16.12
N ILE A 12 3.59 42.85 -14.83
CA ILE A 12 4.23 41.62 -14.36
C ILE A 12 3.33 40.42 -14.63
N LEU A 13 2.03 40.54 -14.33
CA LEU A 13 1.06 39.49 -14.62
C LEU A 13 0.99 39.24 -16.13
N SER A 14 0.91 40.28 -16.96
CA SER A 14 0.84 40.11 -18.42
C SER A 14 2.13 39.54 -19.00
N ALA A 15 3.30 39.92 -18.48
CA ALA A 15 4.59 39.35 -18.86
C ALA A 15 4.72 37.89 -18.40
N PHE A 16 4.26 37.56 -17.19
CA PHE A 16 4.20 36.19 -16.68
C PHE A 16 3.26 35.33 -17.52
N PHE A 17 2.03 35.81 -17.79
CA PHE A 17 1.07 35.14 -18.66
C PHE A 17 1.61 35.01 -20.09
N SER A 18 2.31 36.02 -20.62
CA SER A 18 2.93 35.95 -21.96
C SER A 18 4.10 34.97 -22.00
N PHE A 19 4.95 34.93 -20.96
CA PHE A 19 6.04 33.96 -20.84
C PHE A 19 5.51 32.54 -20.70
N VAL A 20 4.51 32.34 -19.86
CA VAL A 20 3.78 31.07 -19.70
C VAL A 20 3.16 30.67 -21.04
N PHE A 21 2.45 31.58 -21.70
CA PHE A 21 1.82 31.37 -23.01
C PHE A 21 2.85 30.97 -24.09
N LEU A 22 4.00 31.66 -24.16
CA LEU A 22 5.08 31.33 -25.09
C LEU A 22 5.71 29.97 -24.77
N LYS A 23 5.83 29.60 -23.48
CA LYS A 23 6.37 28.31 -23.03
C LYS A 23 5.40 27.15 -23.30
N ILE A 24 4.08 27.40 -23.23
CA ILE A 24 3.01 26.46 -23.56
C ILE A 24 2.92 26.23 -25.09
N ARG A 25 3.13 27.28 -25.90
CA ARG A 25 3.00 27.21 -27.37
C ARG A 25 4.14 26.47 -28.07
N ARG A 26 5.28 26.28 -27.41
CA ARG A 26 6.33 25.39 -27.93
C ARG A 26 5.80 23.95 -27.88
N SER A 27 5.53 23.37 -29.06
CA SER A 27 5.31 21.93 -29.24
C SER A 27 6.41 21.16 -28.52
N LYS A 28 6.06 20.50 -27.42
CA LYS A 28 7.02 19.80 -26.57
C LYS A 28 6.94 18.31 -26.86
N LEU A 29 7.83 17.84 -27.74
CA LEU A 29 8.42 16.50 -27.64
C LEU A 29 9.31 16.45 -26.38
N THR A 30 8.78 16.78 -25.20
CA THR A 30 9.55 16.68 -23.96
C THR A 30 9.49 15.27 -23.43
N LYS A 31 10.67 14.73 -23.13
CA LYS A 31 10.85 13.46 -22.45
C LYS A 31 10.51 13.54 -20.95
N ASN A 32 9.78 14.57 -20.49
CA ASN A 32 9.55 14.80 -19.07
C ASN A 32 8.13 14.37 -18.67
N VAL A 33 8.00 13.69 -17.54
CA VAL A 33 6.73 13.28 -16.92
C VAL A 33 6.71 13.76 -15.47
N CYS A 34 5.58 14.29 -15.03
CA CYS A 34 5.36 14.61 -13.62
C CYS A 34 4.53 13.49 -13.00
N ILE A 35 4.99 12.90 -11.89
CA ILE A 35 4.25 11.88 -11.13
C ILE A 35 4.00 12.45 -9.74
N VAL A 36 2.75 12.46 -9.30
CA VAL A 36 2.38 13.02 -8.00
C VAL A 36 1.60 12.03 -7.15
N VAL A 37 2.01 11.95 -5.89
CA VAL A 37 1.30 11.28 -4.81
C VAL A 37 1.20 12.21 -3.61
N LEU A 38 -0.01 12.38 -3.09
CA LEU A 38 -0.23 13.20 -1.89
C LEU A 38 -0.03 12.34 -0.61
N GLY A 39 1.16 11.75 -0.51
CA GLY A 39 1.62 10.86 0.55
C GLY A 39 3.16 10.79 0.55
N ASP A 40 3.73 10.02 1.48
CA ASP A 40 5.17 9.78 1.53
C ASP A 40 5.60 8.99 0.28
N VAL A 41 6.48 9.59 -0.54
CA VAL A 41 6.95 8.97 -1.79
C VAL A 41 7.68 7.65 -1.55
N GLY A 42 8.45 7.55 -0.46
CA GLY A 42 9.20 6.34 -0.12
C GLY A 42 8.31 5.19 0.34
N ARG A 43 7.06 5.51 0.74
CA ARG A 43 6.03 4.52 1.10
C ARG A 43 4.99 4.31 0.01
N SER A 44 5.26 4.79 -1.21
CA SER A 44 4.36 4.68 -2.36
C SER A 44 5.01 3.78 -3.44
N PRO A 45 5.09 2.46 -3.22
CA PRO A 45 5.84 1.54 -4.08
C PRO A 45 5.38 1.59 -5.54
N ARG A 46 4.06 1.69 -5.78
CA ARG A 46 3.54 1.77 -7.15
C ARG A 46 3.96 3.05 -7.88
N MET A 47 4.05 4.18 -7.20
CA MET A 47 4.54 5.43 -7.80
C MET A 47 6.04 5.39 -8.08
N GLN A 48 6.79 4.70 -7.21
CA GLN A 48 8.20 4.40 -7.46
C GLN A 48 8.36 3.47 -8.67
N ASN A 49 7.49 2.46 -8.83
CA ASN A 49 7.48 1.58 -10.00
C ASN A 49 7.14 2.33 -11.30
N HIS A 50 6.13 3.22 -11.29
CA HIS A 50 5.86 4.08 -12.45
C HIS A 50 7.05 4.98 -12.79
N THR A 51 7.69 5.55 -11.77
CA THR A 51 8.92 6.34 -11.92
C THR A 51 10.02 5.52 -12.57
N LEU A 52 10.26 4.30 -12.06
CA LEU A 52 11.26 3.37 -12.56
C LEU A 52 10.99 2.96 -14.03
N CYS A 53 9.74 2.66 -14.37
CA CYS A 53 9.34 2.36 -15.75
C CYS A 53 9.58 3.54 -16.69
N CYS A 54 9.25 4.77 -16.26
CA CYS A 54 9.46 5.97 -17.05
C CYS A 54 10.96 6.22 -17.31
N VAL A 55 11.80 6.12 -16.29
CA VAL A 55 13.24 6.35 -16.47
C VAL A 55 13.92 5.25 -17.29
N LYS A 56 13.47 3.98 -17.17
CA LYS A 56 13.92 2.88 -18.04
C LYS A 56 13.54 3.13 -19.51
N ALA A 57 12.42 3.80 -19.77
CA ALA A 57 12.02 4.25 -21.10
C ALA A 57 12.79 5.50 -21.58
N GLY A 58 13.77 6.00 -20.82
CA GLY A 58 14.58 7.16 -21.18
C GLY A 58 13.89 8.52 -20.95
N LEU A 59 12.85 8.55 -20.12
CA LEU A 59 12.17 9.77 -19.70
C LEU A 59 12.86 10.40 -18.48
N ASN A 60 12.67 11.71 -18.30
CA ASN A 60 12.94 12.42 -17.05
C ASN A 60 11.66 12.50 -16.23
N VAL A 61 11.77 12.33 -14.92
CA VAL A 61 10.62 12.27 -14.03
C VAL A 61 10.75 13.30 -12.92
N HIS A 62 9.73 14.15 -12.77
CA HIS A 62 9.50 14.91 -11.55
C HIS A 62 8.63 14.06 -10.62
N LEU A 63 9.20 13.53 -9.54
CA LEU A 63 8.47 12.76 -8.54
C LEU A 63 8.05 13.69 -7.39
N VAL A 64 6.76 13.94 -7.25
CA VAL A 64 6.19 14.91 -6.31
C VAL A 64 5.44 14.19 -5.19
N GLY A 65 5.74 14.55 -3.94
CA GLY A 65 4.99 14.05 -2.78
C GLY A 65 5.61 14.51 -1.46
N PHE A 66 5.14 13.96 -0.34
CA PHE A 66 5.77 14.22 0.95
C PHE A 66 7.05 13.39 1.09
N GLY A 67 8.03 13.93 1.83
CA GLY A 67 9.24 13.21 2.19
C GLY A 67 9.06 12.39 3.46
N GLY A 68 10.15 11.76 3.91
CA GLY A 68 10.21 11.04 5.20
C GLY A 68 10.91 9.70 5.05
N SER A 69 10.49 8.90 4.09
CA SER A 69 11.09 7.59 3.80
C SER A 69 12.00 7.66 2.57
N LYS A 70 13.04 6.81 2.55
CA LYS A 70 13.94 6.70 1.39
C LYS A 70 13.22 6.05 0.21
N LEU A 71 13.60 6.43 -1.01
CA LEU A 71 13.16 5.74 -2.23
C LEU A 71 13.84 4.36 -2.34
N ILE A 72 13.37 3.52 -3.26
CA ILE A 72 14.10 2.32 -3.68
C ILE A 72 15.48 2.69 -4.23
N THR A 73 16.45 1.80 -4.05
CA THR A 73 17.87 2.03 -4.34
C THR A 73 18.09 2.53 -5.77
N GLU A 74 17.32 2.03 -6.72
CA GLU A 74 17.38 2.37 -8.14
C GLU A 74 17.00 3.82 -8.45
N LEU A 75 16.29 4.49 -7.53
CA LEU A 75 15.79 5.85 -7.72
C LEU A 75 16.52 6.91 -6.87
N GLN A 76 17.20 6.55 -5.78
CA GLN A 76 17.75 7.50 -4.81
C GLN A 76 18.70 8.54 -5.44
N ASP A 77 19.52 8.14 -6.42
CA ASP A 77 20.51 9.00 -7.09
C ASP A 77 20.38 8.97 -8.62
N HIS A 78 19.21 8.60 -9.14
CA HIS A 78 19.04 8.44 -10.58
C HIS A 78 19.00 9.82 -11.28
N ARG A 79 19.95 10.08 -12.18
CA ARG A 79 20.11 11.39 -12.87
C ARG A 79 18.87 11.94 -13.58
N ASN A 80 17.95 11.06 -13.99
CA ASN A 80 16.71 11.44 -14.67
C ASN A 80 15.53 11.61 -13.69
N VAL A 81 15.73 11.46 -12.39
CA VAL A 81 14.70 11.62 -11.35
C VAL A 81 14.97 12.92 -10.60
N SER A 82 13.97 13.79 -10.55
CA SER A 82 13.97 14.98 -9.72
C SER A 82 12.90 14.82 -8.65
N LEU A 83 13.33 14.58 -7.41
CA LEU A 83 12.44 14.48 -6.26
C LEU A 83 12.03 15.89 -5.80
N VAL A 84 10.72 16.14 -5.74
CA VAL A 84 10.15 17.42 -5.32
C VAL A 84 9.27 17.20 -4.09
N ILE A 85 9.77 17.62 -2.94
CA ILE A 85 9.11 17.42 -1.66
C ILE A 85 8.09 18.52 -1.37
N LEU A 86 6.87 18.13 -1.04
CA LEU A 86 5.82 19.02 -0.55
C LEU A 86 6.11 19.43 0.90
N GLY A 87 5.93 20.72 1.20
CA GLY A 87 6.10 21.26 2.54
C GLY A 87 5.00 20.79 3.50
N ASP A 88 5.38 20.63 4.77
CA ASP A 88 4.44 20.36 5.85
C ASP A 88 3.54 21.57 6.13
N PHE A 89 2.32 21.31 6.58
CA PHE A 89 1.43 22.37 7.02
C PHE A 89 2.04 23.13 8.21
N PRO A 90 2.08 24.49 8.18
CA PRO A 90 2.74 25.27 9.22
C PRO A 90 2.24 24.95 10.64
N LYS A 91 3.17 24.62 11.55
CA LYS A 91 2.86 24.30 12.95
C LYS A 91 2.16 25.44 13.70
N SER A 92 2.32 26.69 13.27
CA SER A 92 1.62 27.84 13.85
C SER A 92 0.11 27.82 13.58
N LEU A 93 -0.32 27.27 12.44
CA LEU A 93 -1.72 27.24 12.00
C LEU A 93 -2.49 26.04 12.55
N THR A 94 -1.84 25.12 13.26
CA THR A 94 -2.51 23.96 13.89
C THR A 94 -3.36 24.34 15.11
N ARG A 95 -3.18 25.55 15.65
CA ARG A 95 -3.92 26.08 16.81
C ARG A 95 -5.30 26.65 16.47
N LEU A 96 -5.68 26.66 15.20
CA LEU A 96 -6.96 27.22 14.76
C LEU A 96 -8.15 26.35 15.22
N PRO A 97 -9.34 26.94 15.43
CA PRO A 97 -10.57 26.18 15.67
C PRO A 97 -10.82 25.16 14.55
N ARG A 98 -11.37 23.99 14.89
CA ARG A 98 -11.43 22.80 14.01
C ARG A 98 -11.91 23.09 12.57
N MET A 99 -13.01 23.81 12.40
CA MET A 99 -13.55 24.12 11.06
C MET A 99 -12.62 25.05 10.26
N LEU A 100 -12.07 26.07 10.92
CA LEU A 100 -11.14 27.01 10.30
C LEU A 100 -9.80 26.32 9.98
N TYR A 101 -9.32 25.44 10.86
CA TYR A 101 -8.14 24.62 10.62
C TYR A 101 -8.26 23.80 9.34
N TYR A 102 -9.36 23.05 9.16
CA TYR A 102 -9.55 22.25 7.95
C TYR A 102 -9.71 23.12 6.69
N GLY A 103 -10.41 24.25 6.78
CA GLY A 103 -10.54 25.20 5.68
C GLY A 103 -9.19 25.78 5.24
N VAL A 104 -8.41 26.31 6.19
CA VAL A 104 -7.08 26.87 5.93
C VAL A 104 -6.12 25.80 5.43
N LYS A 105 -6.16 24.59 6.00
CA LYS A 105 -5.36 23.46 5.53
C LYS A 105 -5.68 23.08 4.10
N ALA A 106 -6.95 23.03 3.73
CA ALA A 106 -7.38 22.72 2.36
C ALA A 106 -6.89 23.79 1.37
N VAL A 107 -7.03 25.08 1.70
CA VAL A 107 -6.54 26.18 0.86
C VAL A 107 -5.03 26.16 0.73
N TYR A 108 -4.30 25.98 1.83
CA TYR A 108 -2.84 25.86 1.81
C TYR A 108 -2.38 24.70 0.92
N GLN A 109 -2.99 23.52 1.11
CA GLN A 109 -2.65 22.33 0.34
C GLN A 109 -2.98 22.50 -1.14
N PHE A 110 -4.09 23.15 -1.48
CA PHE A 110 -4.44 23.50 -2.85
C PHE A 110 -3.38 24.42 -3.48
N CYS A 111 -3.04 25.53 -2.82
CA CYS A 111 -2.07 26.50 -3.34
C CYS A 111 -0.67 25.90 -3.48
N GLN A 112 -0.20 25.18 -2.46
CA GLN A 112 1.09 24.50 -2.49
C GLN A 112 1.15 23.50 -3.65
N LEU A 113 0.15 22.64 -3.76
CA LEU A 113 0.09 21.63 -4.81
C LEU A 113 0.03 22.29 -6.19
N PHE A 114 -0.75 23.36 -6.35
CA PHE A 114 -0.85 24.08 -7.62
C PHE A 114 0.50 24.69 -8.04
N ILE A 115 1.19 25.39 -7.15
CA ILE A 115 2.49 26.01 -7.45
C ILE A 115 3.53 24.96 -7.86
N VAL A 116 3.60 23.86 -7.11
CA VAL A 116 4.55 22.77 -7.37
C VAL A 116 4.21 22.04 -8.67
N LEU A 117 2.96 21.62 -8.86
CA LEU A 117 2.54 20.91 -10.07
C LEU A 117 2.65 21.79 -11.30
N PHE A 118 2.27 23.07 -11.23
CA PHE A 118 2.44 24.00 -12.34
C PHE A 118 3.91 24.11 -12.76
N SER A 119 4.82 24.27 -11.79
CA SER A 119 6.25 24.37 -12.06
C SER A 119 6.81 23.11 -12.74
N CYS A 120 6.40 21.93 -12.30
CA CYS A 120 6.83 20.64 -12.87
C CYS A 120 6.15 20.35 -14.23
N ALA A 121 4.86 20.62 -14.33
CA ALA A 121 4.03 20.34 -15.50
C ALA A 121 4.33 21.26 -16.69
N LEU A 122 4.78 22.50 -16.44
CA LEU A 122 5.19 23.44 -17.50
C LEU A 122 6.20 22.85 -18.49
N ASN A 123 6.98 21.85 -18.09
CA ASN A 123 7.96 21.17 -18.92
C ASN A 123 7.63 19.70 -19.19
N SER A 124 6.50 19.20 -18.72
CA SER A 124 6.10 17.78 -18.81
C SER A 124 5.06 17.55 -19.88
N SER A 125 5.13 16.41 -20.57
CA SER A 125 4.11 16.00 -21.53
C SER A 125 2.90 15.37 -20.83
N HIS A 126 3.15 14.68 -19.72
CA HIS A 126 2.15 13.97 -18.92
C HIS A 126 2.28 14.33 -17.44
N LEU A 127 1.14 14.34 -16.75
CA LEU A 127 1.04 14.41 -15.30
C LEU A 127 0.24 13.21 -14.81
N ILE A 128 0.88 12.32 -14.06
CA ILE A 128 0.30 11.11 -13.51
C ILE A 128 -0.04 11.36 -12.04
N VAL A 129 -1.28 11.12 -11.65
CA VAL A 129 -1.78 11.29 -10.28
C VAL A 129 -2.14 9.94 -9.68
N GLN A 130 -1.62 9.67 -8.49
CA GLN A 130 -2.17 8.60 -7.64
C GLN A 130 -3.49 9.07 -7.03
N ASN A 131 -4.58 8.33 -7.29
CA ASN A 131 -5.84 8.49 -6.58
C ASN A 131 -6.12 7.26 -5.72
N PRO A 132 -6.41 7.41 -4.41
CA PRO A 132 -6.60 8.64 -3.62
C PRO A 132 -5.31 9.27 -3.06
N PRO A 133 -5.37 10.48 -2.46
CA PRO A 133 -6.56 11.31 -2.20
C PRO A 133 -7.00 12.13 -3.41
N ALA A 134 -8.32 12.13 -3.66
CA ALA A 134 -8.92 12.87 -4.75
C ALA A 134 -8.93 14.39 -4.51
N ILE A 135 -9.31 14.82 -3.29
CA ILE A 135 -9.43 16.24 -2.91
C ILE A 135 -8.14 16.68 -2.20
N PRO A 136 -7.50 17.80 -2.58
CA PRO A 136 -7.80 18.66 -3.74
C PRO A 136 -7.10 18.22 -5.04
N THR A 137 -6.38 17.10 -5.00
CA THR A 137 -5.41 16.66 -6.02
C THR A 137 -5.95 16.66 -7.44
N LEU A 138 -7.11 16.05 -7.69
CA LEU A 138 -7.63 15.88 -9.06
C LEU A 138 -7.97 17.23 -9.71
N ALA A 139 -8.58 18.15 -8.98
CA ALA A 139 -8.87 19.49 -9.51
C ALA A 139 -7.58 20.26 -9.80
N VAL A 140 -6.62 20.25 -8.88
CA VAL A 140 -5.35 20.94 -9.08
C VAL A 140 -4.60 20.36 -10.28
N ALA A 141 -4.54 19.03 -10.39
CA ALA A 141 -3.89 18.34 -11.49
C ALA A 141 -4.56 18.66 -12.84
N TRP A 142 -5.89 18.65 -12.90
CA TRP A 142 -6.65 18.99 -14.10
C TRP A 142 -6.43 20.44 -14.55
N VAL A 143 -6.59 21.43 -13.64
CA VAL A 143 -6.34 22.84 -13.95
C VAL A 143 -4.89 23.02 -14.42
N THR A 144 -3.94 22.39 -13.73
CA THR A 144 -2.53 22.44 -14.09
C THR A 144 -2.30 21.93 -15.51
N CYS A 145 -2.94 20.82 -15.90
CA CYS A 145 -2.75 20.28 -17.25
C CYS A 145 -3.41 21.09 -18.36
N ILE A 146 -4.55 21.75 -18.10
CA ILE A 146 -5.10 22.73 -19.04
C ILE A 146 -4.10 23.88 -19.23
N LEU A 147 -3.62 24.44 -18.13
CA LEU A 147 -2.71 25.60 -18.19
C LEU A 147 -1.36 25.23 -18.81
N CYS A 148 -0.84 24.04 -18.56
CA CYS A 148 0.48 23.62 -19.06
C CYS A 148 0.42 22.89 -20.41
N ASN A 149 -0.79 22.65 -20.96
CA ASN A 149 -1.02 21.77 -22.11
C ASN A 149 -0.39 20.37 -21.93
N CYS A 150 -0.56 19.78 -20.74
CA CYS A 150 -0.16 18.39 -20.45
C CYS A 150 -1.35 17.43 -20.49
N LYS A 151 -1.07 16.14 -20.68
CA LYS A 151 -2.07 15.07 -20.56
C LYS A 151 -2.16 14.60 -19.11
N LEU A 152 -3.36 14.66 -18.55
CA LEU A 152 -3.65 14.15 -17.21
C LEU A 152 -3.87 12.63 -17.28
N VAL A 153 -3.10 11.88 -16.49
CA VAL A 153 -3.28 10.45 -16.27
C VAL A 153 -3.66 10.22 -14.81
N ILE A 154 -4.76 9.51 -14.55
CA ILE A 154 -5.14 9.14 -13.18
C ILE A 154 -4.90 7.65 -12.99
N ASP A 155 -4.13 7.28 -11.96
CA ASP A 155 -3.95 5.91 -11.52
C ASP A 155 -4.85 5.64 -10.31
N TRP A 156 -5.91 4.87 -10.53
CA TRP A 156 -6.98 4.56 -9.59
C TRP A 156 -6.62 3.34 -8.73
N HIS A 157 -6.43 3.57 -7.43
CA HIS A 157 -6.08 2.52 -6.46
C HIS A 157 -7.25 2.18 -5.56
N ASN A 158 -8.08 3.17 -5.26
CA ASN A 158 -9.28 3.08 -4.47
C ASN A 158 -10.12 4.32 -4.78
N TYR A 159 -11.31 4.43 -4.20
CA TYR A 159 -12.09 5.66 -4.24
C TYR A 159 -11.88 6.47 -2.96
N GLY A 160 -11.51 7.72 -3.11
CA GLY A 160 -11.33 8.65 -1.99
C GLY A 160 -12.61 8.80 -1.17
N TYR A 161 -13.79 8.80 -1.81
CA TYR A 161 -15.06 8.89 -1.08
C TYR A 161 -15.37 7.65 -0.24
N THR A 162 -14.94 6.44 -0.65
CA THR A 162 -15.17 5.22 0.14
C THR A 162 -14.23 5.15 1.35
N ILE A 163 -12.98 5.58 1.18
CA ILE A 163 -12.05 5.74 2.32
C ILE A 163 -12.59 6.76 3.31
N LEU A 164 -13.12 7.90 2.82
CA LEU A 164 -13.75 8.90 3.68
C LEU A 164 -14.95 8.33 4.44
N ALA A 165 -15.69 7.39 3.84
CA ALA A 165 -16.83 6.75 4.48
C ALA A 165 -16.45 5.94 5.72
N LEU A 166 -15.25 5.33 5.75
CA LEU A 166 -14.74 4.61 6.93
C LEU A 166 -14.61 5.52 8.17
N GLY A 167 -14.29 6.80 7.96
CA GLY A 167 -14.17 7.78 9.04
C GLY A 167 -15.49 8.39 9.50
N LEU A 168 -16.60 8.09 8.82
CA LEU A 168 -17.91 8.70 9.07
C LEU A 168 -18.90 7.66 9.59
N ARG A 169 -19.54 7.97 10.73
CA ARG A 169 -20.55 7.07 11.33
C ARG A 169 -21.84 6.94 10.52
N ASN A 170 -22.10 7.88 9.60
CA ASN A 170 -23.32 7.91 8.80
C ASN A 170 -23.00 7.80 7.30
N PRO A 171 -23.39 6.70 6.63
CA PRO A 171 -23.13 6.49 5.19
C PRO A 171 -23.91 7.45 4.27
N GLN A 172 -24.96 8.12 4.78
CA GLN A 172 -25.75 9.10 4.02
C GLN A 172 -25.26 10.54 4.16
N HIS A 173 -24.13 10.75 4.84
CA HIS A 173 -23.60 12.08 5.14
C HIS A 173 -23.36 12.90 3.86
N MET A 174 -23.78 14.17 3.83
CA MET A 174 -23.68 15.04 2.64
C MET A 174 -22.24 15.17 2.10
N LEU A 175 -21.25 15.17 3.00
CA LEU A 175 -19.84 15.21 2.61
C LEU A 175 -19.43 14.05 1.70
N LEU A 176 -20.01 12.86 1.89
CA LEU A 176 -19.73 11.70 1.03
C LEU A 176 -20.29 11.90 -0.37
N LYS A 177 -21.51 12.47 -0.48
CA LYS A 177 -22.12 12.80 -1.77
C LYS A 177 -21.27 13.83 -2.52
N ILE A 178 -20.78 14.86 -1.81
CA ILE A 178 -19.91 15.89 -2.38
C ILE A 178 -18.57 15.28 -2.81
N ALA A 179 -17.94 14.45 -1.97
CA ALA A 179 -16.67 13.80 -2.28
C ALA A 179 -16.80 12.88 -3.50
N LYS A 180 -17.85 12.06 -3.56
CA LYS A 180 -18.14 11.19 -4.71
C LYS A 180 -18.39 12.00 -5.99
N TRP A 181 -19.20 13.06 -5.91
CA TRP A 181 -19.46 13.94 -7.06
C TRP A 181 -18.17 14.61 -7.55
N TYR A 182 -17.34 15.10 -6.64
CA TYR A 182 -16.05 15.72 -6.96
C TYR A 182 -15.13 14.72 -7.66
N GLU A 183 -14.95 13.55 -7.07
CA GLU A 183 -14.05 12.51 -7.58
C GLU A 183 -14.52 12.02 -8.95
N HIS A 184 -15.83 11.81 -9.13
CA HIS A 184 -16.42 11.44 -10.41
C HIS A 184 -16.28 12.54 -11.47
N GLY A 185 -16.59 13.79 -11.10
CA GLY A 185 -16.53 14.93 -12.00
C GLY A 185 -15.12 15.16 -12.54
N PHE A 186 -14.12 15.29 -11.65
CA PHE A 186 -12.74 15.50 -12.06
C PHE A 186 -12.09 14.24 -12.65
N GLY A 187 -12.50 13.05 -12.21
CA GLY A 187 -12.04 11.79 -12.77
C GLY A 187 -12.32 11.67 -14.28
N ARG A 188 -13.50 12.10 -14.74
CA ARG A 188 -13.90 12.07 -16.16
C ARG A 188 -13.14 13.06 -17.05
N LEU A 189 -12.42 14.01 -16.46
CA LEU A 189 -11.67 15.03 -17.19
C LEU A 189 -10.23 14.61 -17.50
N SER A 190 -9.82 13.41 -17.07
CA SER A 190 -8.51 12.85 -17.40
C SER A 190 -8.40 12.45 -18.87
N SER A 191 -7.18 12.44 -19.40
CA SER A 191 -6.90 11.98 -20.76
C SER A 191 -6.77 10.46 -20.82
N TYR A 192 -6.13 9.87 -19.81
CA TYR A 192 -5.92 8.43 -19.69
C TYR A 192 -6.09 7.99 -18.24
N ASN A 193 -6.38 6.71 -18.02
CA ASN A 193 -6.58 6.15 -16.68
C ASN A 193 -5.93 4.78 -16.57
N PHE A 194 -5.31 4.53 -15.42
CA PHE A 194 -4.87 3.21 -14.99
C PHE A 194 -5.69 2.79 -13.77
N CYS A 195 -5.82 1.48 -13.54
CA CYS A 195 -6.46 0.99 -12.32
C CYS A 195 -5.82 -0.31 -11.84
N VAL A 196 -5.99 -0.62 -10.57
CA VAL A 196 -5.32 -1.75 -9.90
C VAL A 196 -5.91 -3.13 -10.22
N THR A 197 -7.16 -3.20 -10.68
CA THR A 197 -7.86 -4.48 -10.94
C THR A 197 -8.80 -4.39 -12.14
N GLN A 198 -9.20 -5.56 -12.65
CA GLN A 198 -10.22 -5.65 -13.69
C GLN A 198 -11.62 -5.27 -13.18
N ALA A 199 -11.94 -5.62 -11.93
CA ALA A 199 -13.20 -5.20 -11.30
C ALA A 199 -13.32 -3.67 -11.24
N MET A 200 -12.25 -2.98 -10.85
CA MET A 200 -12.22 -1.52 -10.85
C MET A 200 -12.32 -0.94 -12.27
N LYS A 201 -11.68 -1.55 -13.27
CA LYS A 201 -11.82 -1.15 -14.67
C LYS A 201 -13.27 -1.19 -15.14
N GLU A 202 -13.98 -2.26 -14.81
CA GLU A 202 -15.39 -2.44 -15.16
C GLU A 202 -16.29 -1.44 -14.45
N ASP A 203 -16.07 -1.21 -13.15
CA ASP A 203 -16.82 -0.20 -12.39
C ASP A 203 -16.58 1.23 -12.91
N LEU A 204 -15.32 1.59 -13.18
CA LEU A 204 -14.96 2.88 -13.78
C LEU A 204 -15.66 3.07 -15.13
N LEU A 205 -15.73 2.03 -15.96
CA LEU A 205 -16.40 2.13 -17.25
C LEU A 205 -17.92 2.26 -17.09
N GLN A 206 -18.55 1.37 -16.34
CA GLN A 206 -20.00 1.27 -16.23
C GLN A 206 -20.59 2.42 -15.42
N ASN A 207 -20.03 2.67 -14.24
CA ASN A 207 -20.57 3.62 -13.27
C ASN A 207 -19.96 5.02 -13.39
N TRP A 208 -18.73 5.13 -13.91
CA TRP A 208 -18.03 6.41 -14.03
C TRP A 208 -17.89 6.94 -15.45
N GLN A 209 -18.15 6.10 -16.46
CA GLN A 209 -17.89 6.42 -17.87
C GLN A 209 -16.42 6.79 -18.11
N ILE A 210 -15.52 6.16 -17.36
CA ILE A 210 -14.07 6.33 -17.41
C ILE A 210 -13.47 5.06 -18.01
N ARG A 211 -12.75 5.19 -19.12
CA ARG A 211 -11.97 4.08 -19.69
C ARG A 211 -10.61 4.04 -19.01
N ALA A 212 -10.25 2.88 -18.48
CA ALA A 212 -8.98 2.64 -17.81
C ALA A 212 -8.32 1.35 -18.31
N ASP A 213 -7.00 1.28 -18.20
CA ASP A 213 -6.22 0.06 -18.38
C ASP A 213 -5.79 -0.50 -17.02
N THR A 214 -5.86 -1.82 -16.89
CA THR A 214 -5.55 -2.49 -15.64
C THR A 214 -4.05 -2.73 -15.54
N LEU A 215 -3.44 -2.19 -14.49
CA LEU A 215 -2.07 -2.45 -14.09
C LEU A 215 -2.12 -3.01 -12.67
N TYR A 216 -1.95 -4.33 -12.53
CA TYR A 216 -1.92 -4.97 -11.23
C TYR A 216 -0.70 -4.54 -10.43
N ASP A 217 -0.87 -4.39 -9.12
CA ASP A 217 0.28 -4.27 -8.21
C ASP A 217 1.09 -5.56 -8.19
N ARG A 218 2.39 -5.41 -7.98
CA ARG A 218 3.32 -6.53 -7.83
C ARG A 218 3.91 -6.51 -6.42
N PRO A 219 4.12 -7.69 -5.81
CA PRO A 219 4.85 -7.76 -4.56
C PRO A 219 6.26 -7.15 -4.73
N PRO A 220 6.76 -6.40 -3.74
CA PRO A 220 8.17 -6.04 -3.67
C PRO A 220 9.07 -7.30 -3.69
N GLU A 221 10.26 -7.22 -4.28
CA GLU A 221 11.18 -8.38 -4.46
C GLU A 221 11.57 -9.11 -3.16
N ARG A 222 11.46 -8.44 -2.01
CA ARG A 222 11.70 -9.06 -0.69
C ARG A 222 10.66 -10.12 -0.32
N PHE A 223 9.48 -10.08 -0.93
CA PHE A 223 8.45 -11.10 -0.78
C PHE A 223 8.65 -12.13 -1.88
N GLN A 224 9.21 -13.26 -1.46
CA GLN A 224 9.50 -14.42 -2.29
C GLN A 224 9.47 -15.65 -1.41
N THR A 225 9.28 -16.81 -2.04
CA THR A 225 9.41 -18.10 -1.34
C THR A 225 10.78 -18.19 -0.66
N ALA A 226 10.78 -18.45 0.66
CA ALA A 226 12.00 -18.55 1.44
C ALA A 226 12.71 -19.89 1.17
N ASP A 227 14.04 -19.87 1.06
CA ASP A 227 14.85 -21.08 1.01
C ASP A 227 14.85 -21.81 2.36
N ILE A 228 15.16 -23.11 2.33
CA ILE A 228 15.03 -23.99 3.50
C ILE A 228 15.89 -23.54 4.70
N GLU A 229 17.05 -22.93 4.46
CA GLU A 229 17.94 -22.45 5.52
C GLU A 229 17.38 -21.18 6.16
N THR A 230 16.87 -20.25 5.34
CA THR A 230 16.12 -19.09 5.84
C THR A 230 14.92 -19.50 6.68
N LYS A 231 14.14 -20.51 6.24
CA LYS A 231 13.00 -21.03 7.03
C LYS A 231 13.48 -21.56 8.37
N HIS A 232 14.51 -22.39 8.39
CA HIS A 232 15.04 -23.00 9.61
C HIS A 232 15.53 -21.98 10.63
N ASN A 233 16.35 -21.02 10.17
CA ASN A 233 16.87 -19.95 11.02
C ASN A 233 15.76 -19.07 11.59
N LEU A 234 14.74 -18.75 10.78
CA LEU A 234 13.57 -18.02 11.25
C LEU A 234 12.82 -18.80 12.33
N PHE A 235 12.57 -20.10 12.12
CA PHE A 235 11.84 -20.92 13.08
C PHE A 235 12.62 -21.11 14.39
N LEU A 236 13.94 -21.24 14.35
CA LEU A 236 14.80 -21.24 15.54
C LEU A 236 14.76 -19.92 16.30
N LYS A 237 14.65 -18.79 15.59
CA LYS A 237 14.46 -17.48 16.21
C LYS A 237 13.09 -17.41 16.89
N LEU A 238 12.02 -17.72 16.16
CA LEU A 238 10.64 -17.60 16.65
C LEU A 238 10.32 -18.58 17.78
N CYS A 239 10.92 -19.78 17.80
CA CYS A 239 10.61 -20.78 18.82
C CYS A 239 11.01 -20.37 20.25
N LYS A 240 11.89 -19.37 20.39
CA LYS A 240 12.29 -18.81 21.69
C LYS A 240 11.12 -18.15 22.40
N ASP A 241 10.26 -17.47 21.65
CA ASP A 241 9.12 -16.72 22.17
C ASP A 241 7.78 -17.44 21.91
N TYR A 242 7.74 -18.29 20.87
CA TYR A 242 6.53 -18.94 20.37
C TYR A 242 6.76 -20.47 20.27
N PRO A 243 6.42 -21.24 21.33
CA PRO A 243 6.72 -22.67 21.40
C PRO A 243 6.16 -23.52 20.24
N CYS A 244 5.10 -23.07 19.56
CA CYS A 244 4.52 -23.73 18.40
C CYS A 244 5.47 -23.81 17.19
N PHE A 245 6.50 -22.97 17.12
CA PHE A 245 7.58 -23.08 16.12
C PHE A 245 8.70 -24.02 16.56
N GLY A 246 8.74 -24.38 17.84
CA GLY A 246 9.73 -25.28 18.41
C GLY A 246 9.34 -26.75 18.32
N GLN A 247 10.27 -27.61 18.71
CA GLN A 247 10.01 -29.04 18.81
C GLN A 247 9.07 -29.33 19.99
N THR A 248 7.91 -29.91 19.73
CA THR A 248 6.92 -30.28 20.77
C THR A 248 7.03 -31.73 21.23
N GLN A 249 7.64 -32.62 20.44
CA GLN A 249 7.80 -34.04 20.77
C GLN A 249 9.26 -34.43 20.88
N ARG A 250 9.61 -35.26 21.87
CA ARG A 250 10.97 -35.75 22.08
C ARG A 250 11.40 -36.61 20.89
N LEU A 251 12.58 -36.33 20.32
CA LEU A 251 13.12 -37.14 19.23
C LEU A 251 13.43 -38.56 19.75
N PRO A 252 13.25 -39.58 18.91
CA PRO A 252 13.79 -40.91 19.18
C PRO A 252 15.30 -40.86 19.44
N GLU A 253 15.79 -41.73 20.31
CA GLU A 253 17.18 -41.73 20.78
C GLU A 253 18.23 -41.99 19.67
N PHE A 254 17.81 -42.61 18.57
CA PHE A 254 18.66 -42.74 17.38
C PHE A 254 18.78 -41.43 16.60
N ALA A 255 17.72 -40.61 16.57
CA ALA A 255 17.67 -39.37 15.81
C ALA A 255 18.49 -38.27 16.51
N THR A 256 18.53 -38.25 17.84
CA THR A 256 19.36 -37.31 18.62
C THR A 256 20.86 -37.43 18.36
N LYS A 257 21.34 -38.54 17.79
CA LYS A 257 22.75 -38.71 17.40
C LYS A 257 23.10 -38.10 16.05
N VAL A 258 22.09 -37.86 15.21
CA VAL A 258 22.26 -37.42 13.81
C VAL A 258 21.75 -36.00 13.59
N VAL A 259 20.93 -35.51 14.51
CA VAL A 259 20.24 -34.23 14.41
C VAL A 259 20.88 -33.21 15.35
N GLU A 260 21.28 -32.07 14.79
CA GLU A 260 21.89 -30.96 15.51
C GLU A 260 20.82 -29.98 16.00
N GLU A 261 19.93 -29.56 15.11
CA GLU A 261 18.90 -28.55 15.38
C GLU A 261 17.54 -29.00 14.83
N VAL A 262 16.47 -28.75 15.59
CA VAL A 262 15.09 -29.11 15.21
C VAL A 262 14.12 -28.00 15.55
N THR A 263 13.21 -27.76 14.61
CA THR A 263 12.04 -26.92 14.80
C THR A 263 10.77 -27.74 14.58
N ALA A 264 9.59 -27.14 14.74
CA ALA A 264 8.33 -27.80 14.37
C ALA A 264 8.31 -28.22 12.89
N PHE A 265 9.05 -27.53 12.02
CA PHE A 265 8.95 -27.67 10.56
C PHE A 265 10.17 -28.30 9.90
N THR A 266 11.35 -28.11 10.47
CA THR A 266 12.63 -28.39 9.80
C THR A 266 13.62 -29.06 10.74
N VAL A 267 14.57 -29.78 10.14
CA VAL A 267 15.66 -30.46 10.84
C VAL A 267 16.99 -30.15 10.17
N LYS A 268 18.02 -29.92 10.97
CA LYS A 268 19.41 -29.82 10.51
C LYS A 268 20.19 -31.01 11.02
N ASN A 269 20.84 -31.72 10.09
CA ASN A 269 21.64 -32.89 10.44
C ASN A 269 23.07 -32.49 10.89
N SER A 270 23.83 -33.45 11.40
CA SER A 270 25.22 -33.27 11.83
C SER A 270 26.20 -32.87 10.72
N LYS A 271 25.78 -32.90 9.46
CA LYS A 271 26.54 -32.39 8.30
C LYS A 271 26.19 -30.94 7.95
N GLY A 272 25.34 -30.30 8.76
CA GLY A 272 24.87 -28.93 8.54
C GLY A 272 23.80 -28.78 7.47
N MET A 273 23.27 -29.87 6.91
CA MET A 273 22.24 -29.80 5.86
C MET A 273 20.84 -29.73 6.48
N VAL A 274 20.01 -28.83 5.95
CA VAL A 274 18.65 -28.57 6.43
C VAL A 274 17.60 -29.21 5.52
N TYR A 275 16.59 -29.84 6.13
CA TYR A 275 15.48 -30.50 5.44
C TYR A 275 14.14 -30.16 6.10
N ASN A 276 13.06 -30.22 5.34
CA ASN A 276 11.70 -30.26 5.91
C ASN A 276 11.51 -31.58 6.66
N ARG A 277 10.78 -31.54 7.77
CA ARG A 277 10.31 -32.76 8.43
C ARG A 277 9.13 -33.34 7.66
N ASP A 278 9.06 -34.65 7.56
CA ASP A 278 7.94 -35.35 6.91
C ASP A 278 6.63 -35.21 7.70
N ASP A 279 6.73 -35.07 9.03
CA ASP A 279 5.60 -34.94 9.95
C ASP A 279 5.32 -33.48 10.35
N ARG A 280 5.89 -32.50 9.64
CA ARG A 280 5.72 -31.09 9.98
C ARG A 280 4.24 -30.67 9.93
N PRO A 281 3.81 -29.73 10.80
CA PRO A 281 2.53 -29.09 10.61
C PRO A 281 2.54 -28.23 9.33
N ALA A 282 1.34 -27.92 8.84
CA ALA A 282 1.12 -26.86 7.87
C ALA A 282 1.23 -25.49 8.55
N LEU A 283 1.94 -24.55 7.93
CA LEU A 283 2.07 -23.17 8.39
C LEU A 283 1.04 -22.30 7.67
N LEU A 284 0.03 -21.85 8.40
CA LEU A 284 -0.92 -20.84 7.95
C LEU A 284 -0.48 -19.48 8.49
N VAL A 285 -0.35 -18.47 7.63
CA VAL A 285 0.00 -17.11 8.04
C VAL A 285 -1.10 -16.13 7.65
N SER A 286 -1.51 -15.31 8.61
CA SER A 286 -2.36 -14.15 8.34
C SER A 286 -1.68 -12.89 8.83
N SER A 287 -1.59 -11.89 7.95
CA SER A 287 -1.07 -10.57 8.30
C SER A 287 -2.22 -9.61 8.54
N THR A 288 -2.20 -8.89 9.66
CA THR A 288 -3.35 -8.07 10.07
C THR A 288 -2.95 -6.78 10.78
N SER A 289 -3.83 -5.80 10.68
CA SER A 289 -3.80 -4.54 11.39
C SER A 289 -4.74 -4.56 12.60
N TRP A 290 -5.43 -5.68 12.85
CA TRP A 290 -6.38 -5.87 13.95
C TRP A 290 -7.41 -4.74 14.05
N THR A 291 -7.94 -4.33 12.90
CA THR A 291 -8.96 -3.30 12.75
C THR A 291 -10.29 -3.91 12.30
N GLU A 292 -11.37 -3.13 12.36
CA GLU A 292 -12.74 -3.62 12.13
C GLU A 292 -13.00 -4.07 10.68
N ASP A 293 -12.17 -3.65 9.73
CA ASP A 293 -12.17 -4.09 8.33
C ASP A 293 -11.61 -5.50 8.12
N GLU A 294 -11.11 -6.15 9.19
CA GLU A 294 -10.56 -7.50 9.21
C GLU A 294 -11.32 -8.35 10.23
N ASP A 295 -12.37 -9.04 9.78
CA ASP A 295 -13.17 -9.89 10.66
C ASP A 295 -12.52 -11.27 10.84
N PHE A 296 -11.77 -11.42 11.93
CA PHE A 296 -11.08 -12.66 12.27
C PHE A 296 -12.01 -13.76 12.80
N SER A 297 -13.28 -13.48 13.09
CA SER A 297 -14.22 -14.54 13.45
C SER A 297 -14.31 -15.59 12.35
N VAL A 298 -14.29 -15.16 11.09
CA VAL A 298 -14.30 -16.03 9.90
C VAL A 298 -13.15 -17.02 9.89
N LEU A 299 -11.92 -16.59 10.21
CA LEU A 299 -10.77 -17.50 10.27
C LEU A 299 -10.85 -18.42 11.49
N LEU A 300 -11.33 -17.93 12.63
CA LEU A 300 -11.46 -18.75 13.83
C LEU A 300 -12.50 -19.85 13.64
N GLU A 301 -13.66 -19.54 13.05
CA GLU A 301 -14.71 -20.49 12.69
C GLU A 301 -14.17 -21.56 11.72
N ALA A 302 -13.46 -21.14 10.66
CA ALA A 302 -12.85 -22.09 9.73
C ALA A 302 -11.80 -23.01 10.39
N LEU A 303 -11.08 -22.55 11.40
CA LEU A 303 -10.15 -23.38 12.18
C LEU A 303 -10.87 -24.34 13.13
N GLU A 304 -12.06 -23.98 13.61
CA GLU A 304 -12.93 -24.89 14.39
C GLU A 304 -13.48 -26.01 13.51
N ASP A 305 -13.95 -25.68 12.29
CA ASP A 305 -14.39 -26.68 11.31
C ASP A 305 -13.24 -27.62 10.90
N TYR A 306 -12.03 -27.06 10.77
CA TYR A 306 -10.81 -27.85 10.52
C TYR A 306 -10.50 -28.79 11.70
N GLU A 307 -10.55 -28.29 12.94
CA GLU A 307 -10.29 -29.10 14.13
C GLU A 307 -11.28 -30.27 14.24
N GLU A 308 -12.58 -30.04 13.99
CA GLU A 308 -13.59 -31.10 14.01
C GLU A 308 -13.29 -32.16 12.94
N SER A 309 -12.95 -31.72 11.73
CA SER A 309 -12.64 -32.61 10.61
C SER A 309 -11.35 -33.39 10.83
N ALA A 310 -10.31 -32.75 11.37
CA ALA A 310 -9.03 -33.36 11.69
C ALA A 310 -9.12 -34.37 12.85
N SER A 311 -10.02 -34.13 13.80
CA SER A 311 -10.23 -35.01 14.96
C SER A 311 -10.94 -36.33 14.64
N LYS A 312 -11.52 -36.47 13.44
CA LYS A 312 -12.15 -37.74 13.00
C LYS A 312 -11.07 -38.79 12.77
N GLU A 313 -11.34 -40.04 13.17
CA GLU A 313 -10.40 -41.15 12.96
C GLU A 313 -10.05 -41.28 11.46
N SER A 314 -8.76 -41.47 11.17
CA SER A 314 -8.23 -41.64 9.81
C SER A 314 -8.41 -40.42 8.88
N SER A 315 -8.54 -39.20 9.40
CA SER A 315 -8.72 -38.00 8.59
C SER A 315 -7.52 -37.65 7.69
N GLY A 316 -6.31 -38.02 8.09
CA GLY A 316 -5.07 -37.74 7.35
C GLY A 316 -4.67 -36.26 7.29
N PHE A 317 -5.38 -35.38 8.00
CA PHE A 317 -5.09 -33.95 8.02
C PHE A 317 -3.83 -33.63 8.86
N PRO A 318 -2.93 -32.75 8.37
CA PRO A 318 -1.78 -32.32 9.15
C PRO A 318 -2.22 -31.44 10.33
N LYS A 319 -1.36 -31.32 11.34
CA LYS A 319 -1.52 -30.24 12.33
C LYS A 319 -1.31 -28.88 11.66
N ILE A 320 -1.94 -27.83 12.18
CA ILE A 320 -1.78 -26.45 11.70
C ILE A 320 -1.08 -25.63 12.78
N VAL A 321 -0.07 -24.87 12.38
CA VAL A 321 0.40 -23.71 13.11
C VAL A 321 -0.12 -22.48 12.39
N CYS A 322 -1.03 -21.75 13.03
CA CYS A 322 -1.63 -20.52 12.54
C CYS A 322 -0.93 -19.32 13.17
N ALA A 323 -0.15 -18.58 12.39
CA ALA A 323 0.55 -17.38 12.82
C ALA A 323 -0.20 -16.12 12.37
N ILE A 324 -0.82 -15.41 13.31
CA ILE A 324 -1.56 -14.17 13.05
C ILE A 324 -0.72 -12.98 13.52
N THR A 325 -0.01 -12.34 12.60
CA THR A 325 0.96 -11.27 12.91
C THR A 325 0.34 -9.87 12.89
N GLY A 326 1.08 -8.88 13.41
CA GLY A 326 0.74 -7.47 13.33
C GLY A 326 0.18 -6.86 14.61
N LYS A 327 -0.34 -5.63 14.49
CA LYS A 327 -0.72 -4.77 15.60
C LYS A 327 -1.97 -3.97 15.32
N GLY A 328 -2.86 -3.91 16.31
CA GLY A 328 -3.94 -2.95 16.34
C GLY A 328 -4.92 -3.18 17.49
N PRO A 329 -6.01 -2.40 17.49
CA PRO A 329 -6.90 -2.28 18.64
C PRO A 329 -7.62 -3.59 19.01
N LEU A 330 -7.97 -4.43 18.03
CA LEU A 330 -8.71 -5.67 18.28
C LEU A 330 -7.83 -6.87 18.64
N LYS A 331 -6.50 -6.72 18.73
CA LYS A 331 -5.58 -7.84 18.99
C LYS A 331 -5.89 -8.55 20.30
N GLU A 332 -6.05 -7.80 21.40
CA GLU A 332 -6.34 -8.41 22.70
C GLU A 332 -7.76 -8.97 22.78
N TYR A 333 -8.72 -8.37 22.06
CA TYR A 333 -10.07 -8.91 21.92
C TYR A 333 -10.03 -10.32 21.33
N TYR A 334 -9.42 -10.49 20.15
CA TYR A 334 -9.32 -11.81 19.51
C TYR A 334 -8.41 -12.78 20.27
N LYS A 335 -7.35 -12.31 20.94
CA LYS A 335 -6.54 -13.16 21.82
C LYS A 335 -7.37 -13.76 22.96
N SER A 336 -8.30 -13.00 23.53
CA SER A 336 -9.18 -13.53 24.58
C SER A 336 -10.11 -14.63 24.05
N ILE A 337 -10.62 -14.48 22.82
CA ILE A 337 -11.40 -15.51 22.13
C ILE A 337 -10.54 -16.74 21.82
N ILE A 338 -9.32 -16.57 21.29
CA ILE A 338 -8.40 -17.66 20.99
C ILE A 338 -8.09 -18.48 22.26
N ALA A 339 -7.94 -17.81 23.41
CA ALA A 339 -7.65 -18.46 24.68
C ALA A 339 -8.79 -19.34 25.22
N THR A 340 -10.03 -19.17 24.74
CA THR A 340 -11.15 -20.04 25.12
C THR A 340 -11.26 -21.29 24.23
N LYS A 341 -10.54 -21.34 23.11
CA LYS A 341 -10.56 -22.48 22.17
C LYS A 341 -9.69 -23.60 22.69
N ASN A 342 -10.14 -24.85 22.52
CA ASN A 342 -9.42 -26.06 22.95
C ASN A 342 -9.02 -26.90 21.73
N PHE A 343 -7.99 -26.44 21.02
CA PHE A 343 -7.50 -27.09 19.81
C PHE A 343 -6.43 -28.15 20.11
N LYS A 344 -6.49 -29.28 19.42
CA LYS A 344 -5.50 -30.37 19.44
C LYS A 344 -4.72 -30.45 18.12
N PHE A 345 -5.37 -30.14 17.00
CA PHE A 345 -4.77 -30.14 15.67
C PHE A 345 -4.34 -28.74 15.23
N VAL A 346 -4.93 -27.68 15.79
CA VAL A 346 -4.57 -26.29 15.50
C VAL A 346 -3.77 -25.69 16.67
N SER A 347 -2.71 -24.95 16.36
CA SER A 347 -1.98 -24.10 17.30
C SER A 347 -1.95 -22.67 16.77
N ILE A 348 -2.56 -21.73 17.48
CA ILE A 348 -2.60 -20.32 17.07
C ILE A 348 -1.58 -19.53 17.88
N CYS A 349 -0.78 -18.72 17.20
CA CYS A 349 0.14 -17.76 17.82
C CYS A 349 0.00 -16.37 17.19
N THR A 350 0.37 -15.33 17.93
CA THR A 350 0.23 -13.93 17.47
C THR A 350 1.56 -13.17 17.45
N PRO A 351 2.53 -13.62 16.64
CA PRO A 351 3.91 -13.19 16.76
C PRO A 351 4.09 -11.70 16.47
N TRP A 352 5.03 -11.08 17.19
CA TRP A 352 5.61 -9.82 16.76
C TRP A 352 6.81 -10.12 15.87
N LEU A 353 6.85 -9.53 14.68
CA LEU A 353 7.89 -9.77 13.70
C LEU A 353 8.70 -8.49 13.47
N GLU A 354 10.01 -8.65 13.35
CA GLU A 354 10.87 -7.60 12.82
C GLU A 354 10.56 -7.38 11.33
N PRO A 355 10.83 -6.18 10.78
CA PRO A 355 10.52 -5.86 9.38
C PRO A 355 11.06 -6.87 8.36
N ASP A 356 12.23 -7.46 8.61
CA ASP A 356 12.86 -8.45 7.72
C ASP A 356 12.35 -9.88 7.96
N ASP A 357 11.78 -10.16 9.12
CA ASP A 357 11.22 -11.48 9.42
C ASP A 357 9.81 -11.66 8.86
N TYR A 358 9.08 -10.57 8.63
CA TYR A 358 7.74 -10.62 8.05
C TYR A 358 7.73 -11.23 6.63
N PRO A 359 8.55 -10.77 5.66
CA PRO A 359 8.63 -11.41 4.35
C PRO A 359 9.13 -12.86 4.44
N ARG A 360 10.07 -13.15 5.34
CA ARG A 360 10.58 -14.52 5.54
C ARG A 360 9.50 -15.47 6.06
N LEU A 361 8.67 -15.02 7.01
CA LEU A 361 7.56 -15.83 7.52
C LEU A 361 6.52 -16.08 6.44
N LEU A 362 6.15 -15.06 5.67
CA LEU A 362 5.24 -15.22 4.53
C LEU A 362 5.79 -16.19 3.49
N GLY A 363 7.05 -16.02 3.07
CA GLY A 363 7.72 -16.95 2.15
C GLY A 363 7.97 -18.35 2.73
N SER A 364 7.75 -18.54 4.03
CA SER A 364 7.81 -19.84 4.71
C SER A 364 6.46 -20.55 4.77
N ALA A 365 5.35 -19.81 4.59
CA ALA A 365 3.99 -20.31 4.77
C ALA A 365 3.59 -21.33 3.70
N ASP A 366 2.71 -22.26 4.08
CA ASP A 366 2.00 -23.13 3.15
C ASP A 366 0.73 -22.47 2.62
N VAL A 367 0.07 -21.66 3.46
CA VAL A 367 -1.16 -20.92 3.12
C VAL A 367 -1.10 -19.51 3.71
N GLY A 368 -1.35 -18.50 2.86
CA GLY A 368 -1.56 -17.11 3.26
C GLY A 368 -3.06 -16.77 3.32
N VAL A 369 -3.51 -16.13 4.40
CA VAL A 369 -4.90 -15.68 4.56
C VAL A 369 -4.96 -14.18 4.79
N CYS A 370 -5.60 -13.46 3.87
CA CYS A 370 -5.88 -12.04 4.00
C CYS A 370 -7.39 -11.81 4.19
N LEU A 371 -7.77 -11.18 5.31
CA LEU A 371 -9.17 -10.87 5.64
C LEU A 371 -9.52 -9.38 5.47
N HIS A 372 -8.56 -8.58 5.01
CA HIS A 372 -8.74 -7.14 4.82
C HIS A 372 -9.76 -6.89 3.72
N LYS A 373 -10.86 -6.21 4.06
CA LYS A 373 -11.87 -5.78 3.10
C LYS A 373 -11.52 -4.41 2.54
N SER A 374 -11.43 -4.31 1.21
CA SER A 374 -11.30 -3.01 0.56
C SER A 374 -12.53 -2.14 0.85
N SER A 375 -12.30 -0.84 1.11
CA SER A 375 -13.37 0.14 1.28
C SER A 375 -14.25 0.32 0.02
N SER A 376 -13.67 0.10 -1.17
CA SER A 376 -14.40 0.18 -2.43
C SER A 376 -14.99 -1.16 -2.86
N GLY A 377 -14.42 -2.27 -2.35
CA GLY A 377 -14.71 -3.63 -2.81
C GLY A 377 -14.12 -3.95 -4.18
N LEU A 378 -13.29 -3.07 -4.76
CA LEU A 378 -12.79 -3.20 -6.13
C LEU A 378 -11.28 -3.40 -6.22
N ASP A 379 -10.51 -2.96 -5.22
CA ASP A 379 -9.06 -3.11 -5.15
C ASP A 379 -8.62 -4.29 -4.25
N LEU A 380 -7.39 -4.74 -4.48
CA LEU A 380 -6.76 -5.77 -3.67
C LEU A 380 -5.97 -5.14 -2.53
N PRO A 381 -6.20 -5.57 -1.27
CA PRO A 381 -5.40 -5.12 -0.14
C PRO A 381 -3.92 -5.45 -0.34
N MET A 382 -3.02 -4.55 0.05
CA MET A 382 -1.58 -4.77 -0.14
C MET A 382 -1.05 -6.03 0.57
N LYS A 383 -1.67 -6.43 1.67
CA LYS A 383 -1.36 -7.68 2.39
C LYS A 383 -1.53 -8.93 1.52
N VAL A 384 -2.52 -8.97 0.63
CA VAL A 384 -2.69 -10.10 -0.29
C VAL A 384 -1.67 -10.06 -1.41
N VAL A 385 -1.28 -8.86 -1.85
CA VAL A 385 -0.24 -8.68 -2.85
C VAL A 385 1.11 -9.15 -2.31
N ASP A 386 1.44 -8.86 -1.05
CA ASP A 386 2.63 -9.40 -0.37
C ASP A 386 2.64 -10.94 -0.37
N MET A 387 1.46 -11.58 -0.28
CA MET A 387 1.33 -13.06 -0.28
C MET A 387 1.43 -13.69 -1.67
N PHE A 388 1.38 -12.90 -2.76
CA PHE A 388 1.56 -13.42 -4.11
C PHE A 388 3.03 -13.61 -4.51
N GLY A 389 3.97 -13.01 -3.77
CA GLY A 389 5.41 -13.21 -3.96
C GLY A 389 5.90 -14.35 -3.09
#